data_AF-A6G2C7-F1
#
_entry.id   AF-A6G2C7-F1
#
_cell.length_a   1.000
_cell.length_b   1.000
_cell.length_c   1.000
_cell.angle_alpha   90.00
_cell.angle_beta   90.00
_cell.angle_gamma   90.00
#
_symmetry.space_group_name_H-M   'P 1'
#
loop_
_entity.id
_entity.type
_entity.pdbx_description
1 polymer ?
#
loop_
_entity_poly.entity_id
_entity_poly.type
_entity_poly.pdbx_seq_one_letter_code
_entity_poly.pdbx_strand_id
1 'polypeptide(L)'
;MAHIHSDNAVPPRGTREYFLYKRRVRTLGRRGGRLARFREIARHKRLTIEDTVSGALDPVFVSEYRYFVWNVGPVLCVYCNAALDKSTKTRDHLVPRSKGGPNGDNLVPSCACCNRAKADDSLLMFLHRRAS
;
A
#
# COMPACT_ATOMS: atom_id res chain seq x y z
N MET A 1 27.82 -30.90 26.81
CA MET A 1 28.05 -30.93 25.35
C MET A 1 27.24 -32.07 24.76
N ALA A 2 26.46 -31.78 23.72
CA ALA A 2 25.88 -32.66 22.68
C ALA A 2 24.48 -32.15 22.29
N HIS A 3 24.44 -31.16 21.41
CA HIS A 3 24.05 -31.29 19.99
C HIS A 3 22.53 -31.25 19.76
N ILE A 4 21.99 -30.03 19.68
CA ILE A 4 20.72 -29.76 19.01
C ILE A 4 20.99 -29.92 17.50
N HIS A 5 20.65 -31.07 16.93
CA HIS A 5 20.64 -31.24 15.48
C HIS A 5 19.48 -30.44 14.90
N SER A 6 19.81 -29.28 14.33
CA SER A 6 18.92 -28.46 13.53
C SER A 6 18.81 -29.02 12.10
N ASP A 7 17.97 -30.03 11.91
CA ASP A 7 17.63 -30.53 10.57
C ASP A 7 16.61 -29.60 9.89
N ASN A 8 17.11 -28.50 9.32
CA ASN A 8 16.35 -27.58 8.49
C ASN A 8 16.27 -28.07 7.02
N ALA A 9 15.80 -29.30 6.79
CA ALA A 9 15.54 -29.77 5.44
C ALA A 9 14.25 -29.12 4.89
N VAL A 10 14.36 -28.36 3.79
CA VAL A 10 13.20 -27.76 3.11
C VAL A 10 12.43 -28.87 2.37
N PRO A 11 11.12 -29.06 2.62
CA PRO A 11 10.35 -30.12 1.96
C PRO A 11 10.26 -29.92 0.42
N PRO A 12 10.12 -31.00 -0.37
CA PRO A 12 9.98 -30.92 -1.84
C PRO A 12 8.80 -30.04 -2.27
N ARG A 13 8.99 -29.22 -3.32
CA ARG A 13 7.95 -28.29 -3.79
C ARG A 13 6.69 -29.04 -4.23
N GLY A 14 5.53 -28.48 -3.90
CA GLY A 14 4.22 -29.01 -4.29
C GLY A 14 3.63 -30.04 -3.32
N THR A 15 4.37 -30.48 -2.31
CA THR A 15 3.86 -31.37 -1.26
C THR A 15 3.08 -30.60 -0.19
N ARG A 16 2.21 -31.30 0.53
CA ARG A 16 1.47 -30.74 1.67
C ARG A 16 2.41 -30.19 2.74
N GLU A 17 3.51 -30.90 2.98
CA GLU A 17 4.56 -30.57 3.93
C GLU A 17 5.25 -29.26 3.53
N TYR A 18 5.47 -29.03 2.23
CA TYR A 18 5.98 -27.75 1.73
C TYR A 18 5.00 -26.59 1.94
N PHE A 19 3.69 -26.80 1.78
CA PHE A 19 2.69 -25.77 2.07
C PHE A 19 2.60 -25.44 3.56
N LEU A 20 2.64 -26.46 4.43
CA LEU A 20 2.66 -26.30 5.89
C LEU A 20 3.96 -25.66 6.37
N TYR A 21 5.11 -26.06 5.82
CA TYR A 21 6.40 -25.41 6.03
C TYR A 21 6.36 -23.94 5.63
N LYS A 22 5.85 -23.59 4.43
CA LYS A 22 5.70 -22.19 4.01
C LYS A 22 4.75 -21.41 4.90
N ARG A 23 3.66 -22.01 5.38
CA ARG A 23 2.74 -21.38 6.33
C ARG A 23 3.45 -21.13 7.65
N ARG A 24 4.15 -22.12 8.19
CA ARG A 24 4.95 -22.08 9.42
C ARG A 24 6.10 -21.07 9.34
N VAL A 25 6.87 -21.02 8.25
CA VAL A 25 7.93 -20.02 8.02
C VAL A 25 7.35 -18.62 7.88
N ARG A 26 6.16 -18.48 7.28
CA ARG A 26 5.43 -17.19 7.27
C ARG A 26 5.01 -16.74 8.68
N THR A 27 4.69 -17.67 9.58
CA THR A 27 4.36 -17.38 10.98
C THR A 27 5.59 -17.20 11.88
N LEU A 28 6.65 -17.99 11.68
CA LEU A 28 7.85 -18.02 12.53
C LEU A 28 8.91 -16.99 12.11
N GLY A 29 9.02 -16.68 10.82
CA GLY A 29 10.07 -15.79 10.28
C GLY A 29 9.75 -14.30 10.29
N ARG A 30 8.73 -13.82 11.02
CA ARG A 30 8.26 -12.43 10.88
C ARG A 30 7.84 -11.80 12.20
N ARG A 31 8.81 -11.38 13.01
CA ARG A 31 8.54 -10.28 13.96
C ARG A 31 8.21 -9.02 13.13
N GLY A 32 6.92 -8.72 12.93
CA GLY A 32 6.42 -7.46 12.36
C GLY A 32 5.87 -7.45 10.92
N GLY A 33 5.69 -8.60 10.26
CA GLY A 33 4.91 -8.70 9.00
C GLY A 33 5.48 -7.95 7.78
N ARG A 34 4.62 -7.55 6.83
CA ARG A 34 5.04 -6.80 5.61
C ARG A 34 5.65 -5.43 5.96
N LEU A 35 5.20 -4.82 7.06
CA LEU A 35 5.73 -3.55 7.55
C LEU A 35 7.18 -3.65 8.05
N ALA A 36 7.55 -4.75 8.72
CA ALA A 36 8.94 -5.00 9.10
C ALA A 36 9.85 -5.14 7.86
N ARG A 37 9.38 -5.88 6.85
CA ARG A 37 10.07 -6.01 5.56
C ARG A 37 10.23 -4.64 4.87
N PHE A 38 9.20 -3.81 4.88
CA PHE A 38 9.28 -2.46 4.32
C PHE A 38 10.34 -1.61 5.03
N ARG A 39 10.34 -1.62 6.38
CA ARG A 39 11.35 -0.91 7.18
C ARG A 39 12.76 -1.40 6.86
N GLU A 40 12.94 -2.68 6.59
CA GLU A 40 14.22 -3.27 6.21
C GLU A 40 14.65 -2.83 4.80
N ILE A 41 13.76 -2.88 3.82
CA ILE A 41 14.03 -2.41 2.43
C ILE A 41 14.37 -0.91 2.43
N ALA A 42 13.63 -0.10 3.18
CA ALA A 42 13.84 1.34 3.28
C ALA A 42 15.20 1.71 3.88
N ARG A 43 15.85 0.83 4.67
CA ARG A 43 17.22 1.06 5.16
C ARG A 43 18.26 0.97 4.05
N HIS A 44 18.02 0.14 3.03
CA HIS A 44 18.97 -0.11 1.95
C HIS A 44 18.71 0.74 0.70
N LYS A 45 17.52 1.34 0.58
CA LYS A 45 17.16 2.23 -0.51
C LYS A 45 16.89 3.62 0.06
N ARG A 46 17.89 4.50 0.06
CA ARG A 46 17.70 5.90 0.40
C ARG A 46 17.08 6.62 -0.79
N LEU A 47 15.90 7.20 -0.61
CA LEU A 47 15.32 8.12 -1.59
C LEU A 47 16.06 9.45 -1.54
N THR A 48 16.47 9.95 -2.70
CA THR A 48 16.98 11.32 -2.82
C THR A 48 15.85 12.29 -3.15
N ILE A 49 16.12 13.59 -2.97
CA ILE A 49 15.21 14.64 -3.43
C ILE A 49 15.04 14.54 -4.95
N GLU A 50 16.12 14.26 -5.69
CA GLU A 50 16.13 14.04 -7.13
C GLU A 50 15.16 12.93 -7.56
N ASP A 51 15.19 11.77 -6.89
CA ASP A 51 14.29 10.64 -7.16
C ASP A 51 12.83 11.01 -6.91
N THR A 52 12.58 11.81 -5.87
CA THR A 52 11.24 12.27 -5.50
C THR A 52 10.70 13.26 -6.53
N VAL A 53 11.53 14.22 -6.97
CA VAL A 53 11.15 15.27 -7.93
C VAL A 53 10.99 14.68 -9.33
N SER A 54 11.85 13.76 -9.73
CA SER A 54 11.75 13.07 -11.04
C SER A 54 10.60 12.07 -11.12
N GLY A 55 9.98 11.72 -9.98
CA GLY A 55 8.97 10.67 -9.91
C GLY A 55 9.53 9.26 -10.12
N ALA A 56 10.86 9.10 -10.12
CA ALA A 56 11.55 7.83 -10.30
C ALA A 56 11.63 7.05 -8.97
N LEU A 57 10.47 6.64 -8.44
CA LEU A 57 10.43 5.76 -7.28
C LEU A 57 10.63 4.31 -7.71
N ASP A 58 11.52 3.59 -7.03
CA ASP A 58 11.68 2.15 -7.25
C ASP A 58 10.33 1.43 -7.12
N PRO A 59 9.98 0.48 -8.02
CA PRO A 59 8.70 -0.22 -7.99
C PRO A 59 8.36 -0.84 -6.63
N VAL A 60 9.37 -1.25 -5.84
CA VAL A 60 9.16 -1.76 -4.49
C VAL A 60 8.52 -0.70 -3.58
N PHE A 61 8.92 0.57 -3.68
CA PHE A 61 8.35 1.65 -2.88
C PHE A 61 6.91 1.96 -3.30
N VAL A 62 6.64 2.04 -4.60
CA VAL A 62 5.28 2.27 -5.11
C VAL A 62 4.34 1.16 -4.64
N SER A 63 4.78 -0.11 -4.73
CA SER A 63 3.99 -1.26 -4.32
C SER A 63 3.69 -1.28 -2.81
N GLU A 64 4.67 -0.92 -1.98
CA GLU A 64 4.54 -0.93 -0.53
C GLU A 64 3.76 0.30 -0.03
N TYR A 65 3.96 1.48 -0.64
CA TYR A 65 3.14 2.66 -0.39
C TYR A 65 1.67 2.38 -0.70
N ARG A 66 1.37 1.81 -1.87
CA ARG A 66 0.01 1.37 -2.22
C ARG A 66 -0.52 0.35 -1.21
N TYR A 67 0.30 -0.61 -0.81
CA TYR A 67 -0.14 -1.55 0.21
C TYR A 67 -0.48 -0.85 1.52
N PHE A 68 0.35 0.08 1.97
CA PHE A 68 0.12 0.84 3.21
C PHE A 68 -1.19 1.64 3.13
N VAL A 69 -1.35 2.45 2.09
CA VAL A 69 -2.54 3.29 1.84
C VAL A 69 -3.81 2.45 1.85
N TRP A 70 -3.79 1.27 1.22
CA TRP A 70 -4.99 0.47 1.07
C TRP A 70 -5.22 -0.58 2.17
N ASN A 71 -4.18 -1.09 2.82
CA ASN A 71 -4.26 -2.31 3.63
C ASN A 71 -3.73 -2.21 5.07
N VAL A 72 -3.06 -1.12 5.46
CA VAL A 72 -2.43 -1.04 6.79
C VAL A 72 -3.14 -0.05 7.70
N GLY A 73 -2.87 1.24 7.55
CA GLY A 73 -3.11 2.23 8.59
C GLY A 73 -4.11 3.32 8.22
N PRO A 74 -4.38 4.23 9.18
CA PRO A 74 -5.12 5.44 8.90
C PRO A 74 -4.40 6.27 7.84
N VAL A 75 -5.18 6.82 6.91
CA VAL A 75 -4.73 7.70 5.83
C VAL A 75 -5.53 8.98 5.89
N LEU A 76 -5.01 10.07 5.31
CA LEU A 76 -5.79 11.29 5.19
C LEU A 76 -6.63 11.25 3.91
N CYS A 77 -7.85 11.77 4.00
CA CYS A 77 -8.62 12.11 2.81
C CYS A 77 -7.83 13.13 1.99
N VAL A 78 -7.54 12.84 0.72
CA VAL A 78 -6.77 13.76 -0.14
C VAL A 78 -7.42 15.12 -0.37
N TYR A 79 -8.72 15.25 -0.06
CA TYR A 79 -9.51 16.47 -0.31
C TYR A 79 -9.78 17.32 0.93
N CYS A 80 -9.92 16.69 2.09
CA CYS A 80 -10.29 17.40 3.32
C CYS A 80 -9.35 17.14 4.49
N ASN A 81 -8.33 16.30 4.29
CA ASN A 81 -7.37 15.90 5.30
C ASN A 81 -7.98 15.23 6.55
N ALA A 82 -9.25 14.83 6.52
CA ALA A 82 -9.84 14.03 7.59
C ALA A 82 -9.11 12.69 7.70
N ALA A 83 -8.82 12.25 8.92
CA ALA A 83 -8.26 10.93 9.16
C ALA A 83 -9.30 9.85 8.80
N LEU A 84 -8.88 8.87 8.01
CA LEU A 84 -9.69 7.76 7.53
C LEU A 84 -9.03 6.45 7.94
N ASP A 85 -9.83 5.52 8.43
CA ASP A 85 -9.44 4.14 8.67
C ASP A 85 -9.86 3.23 7.49
N LYS A 86 -9.82 1.90 7.69
CA LYS A 86 -10.23 0.94 6.66
C LYS A 86 -11.72 0.96 6.33
N SER A 87 -12.60 1.30 7.27
CA SER A 87 -14.05 1.29 7.06
C SER A 87 -14.57 2.60 6.51
N THR A 88 -13.86 3.71 6.74
CA THR A 88 -14.27 5.07 6.35
C THR A 88 -13.64 5.57 5.06
N LYS A 89 -12.51 4.99 4.63
CA LYS A 89 -11.89 5.36 3.36
C LYS A 89 -12.60 4.73 2.17
N THR A 90 -12.79 5.52 1.14
CA THR A 90 -13.27 5.11 -0.19
C THR A 90 -12.16 5.27 -1.22
N ARG A 91 -12.37 4.70 -2.41
CA ARG A 91 -11.49 4.87 -3.56
C ARG A 91 -12.14 5.87 -4.49
N ASP A 92 -11.47 6.96 -4.77
CA ASP A 92 -11.90 7.94 -5.75
C ASP A 92 -10.94 7.99 -6.94
N HIS A 93 -11.49 8.31 -8.12
CA HIS A 93 -10.75 8.48 -9.36
C HIS A 93 -10.46 9.96 -9.58
N LEU A 94 -9.17 10.35 -9.62
CA LEU A 94 -8.77 11.75 -9.87
C LEU A 94 -9.34 12.26 -11.20
N VAL A 95 -9.08 11.53 -12.28
CA VAL A 95 -9.82 11.61 -13.54
C VAL A 95 -11.05 10.72 -13.42
N PRO A 96 -12.27 11.27 -13.46
CA PRO A 96 -13.49 10.49 -13.32
C PRO A 96 -13.58 9.32 -14.31
N ARG A 97 -14.10 8.19 -13.86
CA ARG A 97 -14.33 7.02 -14.72
C ARG A 97 -15.24 7.32 -15.92
N SER A 98 -16.27 8.13 -15.72
CA SER A 98 -17.17 8.59 -16.80
C SER A 98 -16.45 9.41 -17.87
N LYS A 99 -15.27 9.94 -17.56
CA LYS A 99 -14.41 10.73 -18.45
C LYS A 99 -13.16 9.96 -18.89
N GLY A 100 -13.17 8.63 -18.79
CA GLY A 100 -12.09 7.76 -19.26
C GLY A 100 -10.94 7.52 -18.28
N GLY A 101 -11.07 7.94 -17.02
CA GLY A 101 -10.01 7.73 -16.02
C GLY A 101 -9.73 6.25 -15.72
N PRO A 102 -8.46 5.78 -15.79
CA PRO A 102 -8.12 4.38 -15.57
C PRO A 102 -8.16 4.02 -14.08
N ASN A 103 -8.02 2.73 -13.75
CA ASN A 103 -7.71 2.30 -12.38
C ASN A 103 -6.19 2.46 -12.10
N GLY A 104 -5.73 2.01 -10.93
CA GLY A 104 -4.31 2.02 -10.61
C GLY A 104 -3.87 3.34 -9.99
N ASP A 105 -3.02 4.12 -10.68
CA ASP A 105 -2.41 5.34 -10.12
C ASP A 105 -3.39 6.51 -10.04
N ASN A 106 -4.50 6.42 -10.77
CA ASN A 106 -5.60 7.36 -10.72
C ASN A 106 -6.48 7.23 -9.45
N LEU A 107 -6.24 6.21 -8.62
CA LEU A 107 -7.03 5.95 -7.41
C LEU A 107 -6.40 6.59 -6.17
N VAL A 108 -7.19 7.38 -5.45
CA VAL A 108 -6.78 8.08 -4.23
C VAL A 108 -7.73 7.80 -3.06
N PRO A 109 -7.25 7.83 -1.80
CA PRO A 109 -8.10 7.65 -0.63
C PRO A 109 -8.92 8.92 -0.34
N SER A 110 -10.24 8.78 -0.24
CA SER A 110 -11.14 9.89 0.07
C SER A 110 -12.23 9.46 1.05
N CYS A 111 -12.75 10.40 1.85
CA CYS A 111 -13.96 10.12 2.62
C CYS A 111 -15.18 10.02 1.69
N ALA A 112 -16.24 9.32 2.11
CA ALA A 112 -17.45 9.16 1.31
C ALA A 112 -18.13 10.51 0.97
N CYS A 113 -18.06 11.49 1.87
CA CYS A 113 -18.62 12.82 1.65
C CYS A 113 -17.89 13.56 0.51
N CYS A 114 -16.55 13.63 0.55
CA CYS A 114 -15.78 14.28 -0.52
C CYS A 114 -15.88 13.55 -1.85
N ASN A 115 -15.84 12.21 -1.83
CA ASN A 115 -15.96 11.40 -3.05
C ASN A 115 -17.30 11.66 -3.76
N ARG A 116 -18.41 11.62 -3.00
CA ARG A 116 -19.74 11.93 -3.52
C ARG A 116 -19.86 13.38 -3.98
N ALA A 117 -19.28 14.32 -3.23
CA ALA A 117 -19.31 15.73 -3.58
C ALA A 117 -18.52 16.00 -4.87
N LYS A 118 -17.38 15.34 -5.10
CA LYS A 118 -16.61 15.44 -6.34
C LYS A 118 -17.36 14.88 -7.53
N ALA A 119 -18.03 13.74 -7.37
CA ALA A 119 -18.76 13.06 -8.45
C ALA A 119 -17.89 12.91 -9.72
N ASP A 120 -18.31 13.50 -10.84
CA ASP A 120 -17.58 13.48 -12.11
C ASP A 120 -16.86 14.80 -12.41
N ASP A 121 -16.68 15.68 -11.43
CA ASP A 121 -15.84 16.86 -11.60
C ASP A 121 -14.38 16.44 -11.86
N SER A 122 -13.71 17.22 -12.70
CA SER A 122 -12.25 17.18 -12.77
C SER A 122 -11.68 17.60 -11.42
N LEU A 123 -10.48 17.11 -11.09
CA LEU A 123 -9.81 17.45 -9.84
C LEU A 123 -9.78 18.97 -9.61
N LEU A 124 -9.40 19.76 -10.63
CA LEU A 124 -9.29 21.20 -10.53
C LEU A 124 -10.64 21.89 -10.27
N MET A 125 -11.70 21.48 -10.98
CA MET A 125 -13.04 22.05 -10.75
C MET A 125 -13.54 21.77 -9.33
N PHE A 126 -13.35 20.54 -8.85
CA PHE A 126 -13.76 20.18 -7.51
C PHE A 126 -13.01 20.96 -6.43
N LEU A 127 -11.69 21.07 -6.57
CA LEU A 127 -10.86 21.82 -5.62
C LEU A 127 -11.22 23.31 -5.62
N HIS A 128 -11.48 23.90 -6.78
CA HIS A 128 -11.96 25.29 -6.88
C HIS A 128 -13.30 25.47 -6.15
N ARG A 129 -14.30 24.63 -6.44
CA ARG A 129 -15.62 24.69 -5.80
C ARG A 129 -15.58 24.46 -4.28
N ARG A 130 -14.59 23.73 -3.79
CA ARG A 130 -14.42 23.44 -2.36
C ARG A 130 -13.72 24.56 -1.59
N ALA A 131 -12.91 25.36 -2.28
CA ALA A 131 -12.16 26.48 -1.69
C ALA A 131 -12.97 27.79 -1.66
N SER A 132 -13.95 27.90 -2.56
CA SER A 132 -14.96 28.97 -2.59
C SER A 132 -16.06 28.74 -1.56
#